data_AF-A0A7W3NRC8-F1
#
_entry.id   AF-A0A7W3NRC8-F1
#
_cell.length_a   1.000
_cell.length_b   1.000
_cell.length_c   1.000
_cell.angle_alpha   90.00
_cell.angle_beta   90.00
_cell.angle_gamma   90.00
#
_symmetry.space_group_name_H-M   'P 1'
#
loop_
_entity.id
_entity.type
_entity.pdbx_description
1 polymer ?
#
loop_
_entity_poly.entity_id
_entity_poly.type
_entity_poly.pdbx_seq_one_letter_code
_entity_poly.pdbx_strand_id
1 'polypeptide(L)'
;MLPPEFLAGLVGEGDTLLEALHRETAEETGLAIRQVDGYVGHFDYVGGSGGIVRQFNFAVTVERTGPVVLTEHDAHQWALPTELPPVSDAVRGLIGR
;
A
#
# COMPACT_ATOMS: atom_id res chain seq x y z
N MET A 1 -7.09 5.57 -17.99
CA MET A 1 -7.02 4.81 -16.74
C MET A 1 -5.68 5.13 -16.12
N LEU A 2 -5.65 5.60 -14.87
CA LEU A 2 -4.38 5.77 -14.15
C LEU A 2 -3.75 4.39 -13.93
N PRO A 3 -2.41 4.28 -13.89
CA PRO A 3 -1.77 3.01 -13.54
C PRO A 3 -2.23 2.59 -12.14
N PRO A 4 -2.38 1.28 -11.87
CA PRO A 4 -2.70 0.79 -10.54
C PRO A 4 -1.65 1.25 -9.52
N GLU A 5 -2.15 1.72 -8.39
CA GLU A 5 -1.37 2.15 -7.24
C GLU A 5 -1.35 1.04 -6.18
N PHE A 6 -0.40 1.12 -5.26
CA PHE A 6 -0.41 0.29 -4.05
C PHE A 6 -1.23 1.00 -2.98
N LEU A 7 -1.84 0.21 -2.08
CA LEU A 7 -2.55 0.72 -0.89
C LEU A 7 -1.65 1.69 -0.14
N ALA A 8 -2.17 2.89 0.14
CA ALA A 8 -1.37 3.96 0.64
C ALA A 8 -2.23 5.01 1.34
N GLY A 9 -2.02 5.14 2.65
CA GLY A 9 -2.71 6.15 3.44
C GLY A 9 -1.77 7.03 4.24
N LEU A 10 -2.34 8.09 4.81
CA LEU A 10 -1.60 9.11 5.53
C LEU A 10 -1.35 8.66 6.97
N VAL A 11 -0.16 8.97 7.47
CA VAL A 11 0.14 8.82 8.90
C VAL A 11 -0.53 9.97 9.64
N GLY A 12 -1.50 9.63 10.50
CA GLY A 12 -2.20 10.60 11.32
C GLY A 12 -1.29 11.29 12.35
N GLU A 13 -1.73 12.43 12.88
CA GLU A 13 -0.99 13.09 13.96
C GLU A 13 -0.98 12.22 15.21
N GLY A 14 0.21 11.80 15.64
CA GLY A 14 0.40 10.91 16.78
C GLY A 14 0.38 9.42 16.44
N ASP A 15 0.02 9.03 15.20
CA ASP A 15 0.08 7.65 14.74
C ASP A 15 1.55 7.23 14.53
N THR A 16 1.88 6.00 14.92
CA THR A 16 3.05 5.32 14.40
C THR A 16 2.80 4.85 12.96
N LEU A 17 3.89 4.57 12.22
CA LEU A 17 3.78 4.02 10.86
C LEU A 17 2.99 2.71 10.81
N LEU A 18 3.11 1.88 11.85
CA LEU A 18 2.41 0.60 11.89
C LEU A 18 0.94 0.76 12.23
N GLU A 19 0.58 1.69 13.13
CA GLU A 19 -0.82 2.02 13.39
C GLU A 19 -1.52 2.55 12.14
N ALA A 20 -0.87 3.46 11.41
CA ALA A 20 -1.37 3.95 10.13
C ALA A 20 -1.50 2.80 9.11
N LEU A 21 -0.48 1.95 8.95
CA LEU A 21 -0.54 0.81 8.04
C LEU A 21 -1.73 -0.12 8.34
N HIS A 22 -1.97 -0.43 9.62
CA HIS A 22 -3.10 -1.26 10.04
C HIS A 22 -4.45 -0.58 9.77
N ARG A 23 -4.58 0.70 10.10
CA ARG A 23 -5.81 1.48 9.90
C ARG A 23 -6.14 1.60 8.41
N GLU A 24 -5.21 2.10 7.61
CA GLU A 24 -5.40 2.38 6.19
C GLU A 24 -5.69 1.10 5.40
N THR A 25 -5.01 -0.02 5.71
CA THR A 25 -5.33 -1.31 5.08
C THR A 25 -6.78 -1.72 5.36
N ALA A 26 -7.26 -1.55 6.59
CA ALA A 26 -8.62 -1.89 6.96
C ALA A 26 -9.64 -0.92 6.32
N GLU A 27 -9.35 0.38 6.27
CA GLU A 27 -10.21 1.41 5.69
C GLU A 27 -10.35 1.28 4.17
N GLU A 28 -9.25 1.02 3.46
CA GLU A 28 -9.23 0.95 1.99
C GLU A 28 -9.70 -0.39 1.43
N THR A 29 -9.55 -1.50 2.18
CA THR A 29 -9.80 -2.85 1.65
C THR A 29 -10.70 -3.74 2.48
N GLY A 30 -10.98 -3.36 3.74
CA GLY A 30 -11.67 -4.21 4.70
C GLY A 30 -10.82 -5.39 5.21
N LEU A 31 -9.54 -5.50 4.83
CA LEU A 31 -8.66 -6.57 5.28
C LEU A 31 -7.96 -6.22 6.59
N ALA A 32 -7.80 -7.22 7.46
CA ALA A 32 -7.02 -7.10 8.69
C ALA A 32 -5.63 -7.70 8.51
N ILE A 33 -4.58 -6.93 8.84
CA ILE A 33 -3.21 -7.43 8.91
C ILE A 33 -3.09 -8.34 10.14
N ARG A 34 -2.68 -9.59 9.89
CA ARG A 34 -2.31 -10.55 10.93
C ARG A 34 -0.88 -10.29 11.44
N GLN A 35 0.03 -10.01 10.52
CA GLN A 35 1.46 -9.84 10.81
C GLN A 35 2.10 -8.87 9.83
N VAL A 36 2.96 -8.00 10.34
CA VAL A 36 3.90 -7.22 9.53
C VAL A 36 5.17 -8.02 9.39
N ASP A 37 5.47 -8.50 8.19
CA ASP A 37 6.58 -9.40 7.90
C ASP A 37 7.91 -8.66 7.78
N GLY A 38 7.87 -7.37 7.41
CA GLY A 38 9.04 -6.52 7.44
C GLY A 38 8.89 -5.24 6.62
N TYR A 39 9.84 -4.33 6.82
CA TYR A 39 9.99 -3.14 6.02
C TYR A 39 10.65 -3.46 4.68
N VAL A 40 10.04 -3.03 3.58
CA VAL A 40 10.50 -3.31 2.20
C VAL A 40 11.32 -2.16 1.64
N GLY A 41 10.95 -0.92 1.97
CA GLY A 41 11.64 0.27 1.50
C GLY A 41 10.75 1.51 1.49
N HIS A 42 11.27 2.59 0.94
CA HIS A 42 10.53 3.82 0.73
C HIS A 42 10.87 4.43 -0.62
N PHE A 43 10.00 5.32 -1.06
CA PHE A 43 10.29 6.27 -2.12
C PHE A 43 9.61 7.60 -1.82
N ASP A 44 10.16 8.64 -2.43
CA ASP A 44 9.65 10.01 -2.33
C ASP A 44 8.99 10.41 -3.65
N TYR A 45 7.91 11.18 -3.58
CA TYR A 45 7.22 11.72 -4.74
C TYR A 45 6.62 13.09 -4.42
N VAL A 46 6.26 13.85 -5.45
CA VAL A 46 5.56 15.13 -5.29
C VAL A 46 4.07 14.83 -5.10
N GLY A 47 3.53 15.15 -3.93
CA GLY A 47 2.11 14.99 -3.61
C GLY A 47 1.24 16.02 -4.32
N GLY A 48 -0.08 15.85 -4.24
CA GLY A 48 -1.05 16.73 -4.92
C GLY A 48 -0.98 18.22 -4.53
N SER A 49 -0.45 18.52 -3.34
CA SER A 49 -0.21 19.90 -2.86
C SER A 49 1.11 20.51 -3.34
N GLY A 50 1.94 19.76 -4.08
CA GLY A 50 3.29 20.17 -4.49
C GLY A 50 4.39 19.91 -3.46
N GLY A 51 4.03 19.46 -2.25
CA GLY A 51 5.00 19.02 -1.25
C GLY A 51 5.64 17.67 -1.58
N ILE A 52 6.81 17.40 -1.00
CA ILE A 52 7.43 16.06 -1.07
C ILE A 52 6.76 15.16 -0.05
N VAL A 53 6.24 14.03 -0.51
CA VAL A 53 5.67 12.95 0.29
C VAL A 53 6.62 11.76 0.25
N ARG A 54 6.81 11.11 1.40
CA ARG A 54 7.53 9.85 1.51
C ARG A 54 6.55 8.73 1.81
N GLN A 55 6.57 7.67 1.01
CA GLN A 55 5.80 6.46 1.29
C GLN A 55 6.71 5.38 1.87
N PHE A 56 6.34 4.85 3.04
CA PHE A 56 7.00 3.70 3.66
C PHE A 56 6.22 2.42 3.33
N ASN A 57 6.91 1.41 2.83
CA ASN A 57 6.29 0.20 2.31
C ASN A 57 6.67 -1.01 3.18
N PHE A 58 5.69 -1.86 3.46
CA PHE A 58 5.83 -3.03 4.33
C PHE A 58 5.26 -4.27 3.65
N ALA A 59 5.90 -5.42 3.89
CA ALA A 59 5.34 -6.72 3.57
C ALA A 59 4.45 -7.14 4.74
N VAL A 60 3.25 -7.64 4.44
CA VAL A 60 2.26 -8.02 5.44
C VAL A 60 1.57 -9.32 5.05
N THR A 61 1.17 -10.06 6.08
CA THR A 61 0.27 -11.20 5.97
C THR A 61 -1.08 -10.80 6.54
N VAL A 62 -2.14 -10.93 5.75
CA VAL A 62 -3.53 -10.66 6.17
C VAL A 62 -4.18 -11.89 6.80
N GLU A 63 -5.17 -11.68 7.68
CA GLU A 63 -5.91 -12.79 8.30
C GLU A 63 -6.67 -13.63 7.28
N ARG A 64 -7.25 -12.97 6.28
CA ARG A 64 -7.95 -13.56 5.13
C ARG A 64 -7.74 -12.68 3.91
N THR A 65 -7.75 -13.27 2.73
CA THR A 65 -7.62 -12.53 1.46
C THR A 65 -8.96 -11.98 0.94
N GLY A 66 -10.07 -12.17 1.67
CA GLY A 66 -11.36 -11.63 1.28
C GLY A 66 -12.49 -11.76 2.33
N PRO A 67 -13.64 -11.11 2.07
CA PRO A 67 -13.89 -10.27 0.90
C PRO A 67 -13.09 -8.96 0.94
N VAL A 68 -12.67 -8.47 -0.24
CA VAL A 68 -12.08 -7.13 -0.39
C VAL A 68 -13.21 -6.14 -0.66
N VAL A 69 -13.30 -5.10 0.16
CA VAL A 69 -14.30 -4.03 0.05
C VAL A 69 -13.53 -2.72 -0.11
N LEU A 70 -13.60 -2.14 -1.31
CA LEU A 70 -12.89 -0.91 -1.63
C LEU A 70 -13.73 0.32 -1.28
N THR A 71 -13.10 1.32 -0.68
CA THR A 71 -13.73 2.60 -0.31
C THR A 71 -13.27 3.75 -1.20
N GLU A 72 -12.00 3.76 -1.61
CA GLU A 72 -11.40 4.83 -2.44
C GLU A 72 -11.12 4.42 -3.89
N HIS A 73 -11.17 3.12 -4.19
CA HIS A 73 -10.80 2.57 -5.49
C HIS A 73 -11.92 1.75 -6.11
N ASP A 74 -11.98 1.74 -7.44
CA ASP A 74 -13.05 1.05 -8.19
C ASP A 74 -12.74 -0.43 -8.48
N ALA A 75 -11.47 -0.83 -8.37
CA ALA A 75 -11.02 -2.18 -8.70
C ALA A 75 -9.75 -2.57 -7.93
N HIS A 76 -9.55 -3.88 -7.73
CA HIS A 76 -8.33 -4.46 -7.17
C HIS A 76 -7.90 -5.68 -7.99
N GLN A 77 -6.65 -6.08 -7.83
CA GLN A 77 -6.14 -7.34 -8.37
C GLN A 77 -5.10 -7.94 -7.41
N TRP A 78 -5.09 -9.26 -7.32
CA TRP A 78 -3.96 -10.00 -6.77
C TRP A 78 -3.00 -10.34 -7.91
N ALA A 79 -1.73 -10.04 -7.75
CA ALA A 79 -0.71 -10.30 -8.76
C ALA A 79 0.53 -10.97 -8.14
N LEU A 80 1.12 -11.90 -8.87
CA LEU A 80 2.43 -12.42 -8.52
C LEU A 80 3.51 -11.38 -8.83
N PRO A 81 4.66 -11.37 -8.13
CA PRO A 81 5.78 -10.47 -8.44
C PRO A 81 6.25 -10.52 -9.90
N THR A 82 6.10 -11.67 -10.57
CA THR A 82 6.46 -11.88 -11.98
C THR A 82 5.36 -11.47 -12.96
N GLU A 83 4.15 -11.17 -12.48
CA GLU A 83 2.95 -10.91 -13.28
C GLU A 83 2.32 -9.55 -12.93
N LEU A 84 3.13 -8.63 -12.40
CA LEU A 84 2.64 -7.31 -12.03
C LEU A 84 2.03 -6.58 -13.23
N PRO A 85 0.90 -5.89 -13.04
CA PRO A 85 0.40 -4.95 -14.04
C PRO A 85 1.41 -3.80 -14.26
N PRO A 86 1.17 -2.92 -15.25
CA PRO A 86 1.97 -1.71 -15.40
C PRO A 86 1.89 -0.82 -14.14
N VAL A 87 2.93 -0.87 -13.30
CA VAL A 87 3.13 -0.02 -12.12
C VAL A 87 4.27 0.96 -12.36
N SER A 88 4.41 1.97 -11.49
CA SER A 88 5.54 2.90 -11.55
C SER A 88 6.89 2.21 -11.29
N ASP A 89 7.98 2.82 -11.77
CA ASP A 89 9.34 2.31 -11.54
C ASP A 89 9.70 2.25 -10.06
N ALA A 90 9.20 3.20 -9.26
CA ALA A 90 9.40 3.22 -7.81
C ALA A 90 8.79 1.97 -7.14
N VAL A 91 7.55 1.62 -7.49
CA VAL A 91 6.89 0.41 -6.99
C VAL A 91 7.61 -0.84 -7.50
N ARG A 92 7.98 -0.88 -8.78
CA ARG A 92 8.72 -2.00 -9.36
C ARG A 92 10.05 -2.24 -8.64
N GLY A 93 10.76 -1.19 -8.22
CA GLY A 93 12.03 -1.28 -7.50
C GLY A 93 11.92 -1.82 -6.06
N LEU A 94 10.71 -1.92 -5.51
CA LEU A 94 10.44 -2.50 -4.19
C LEU A 94 10.06 -3.98 -4.26
N ILE A 95 9.47 -4.43 -5.37
CA ILE A 95 8.93 -5.80 -5.49
C ILE A 95 9.99 -6.74 -6.06
N GLY A 96 10.14 -7.94 -5.48
CA GLY A 96 11.06 -8.97 -5.97
C GLY A 96 12.50 -8.86 -5.46
N ARG A 97 12.70 -8.21 -4.32
CA ARG A 97 13.95 -8.26 -3.55
C ARG A 97 14.06 -9.54 -2.75
#